data_AF-A0A3Q2XFJ0-F1
#
_entry.id   AF-A0A3Q2XFJ0-F1
#
_cell.length_a   1.000
_cell.length_b   1.000
_cell.length_c   1.000
_cell.angle_alpha   90.00
_cell.angle_beta   90.00
_cell.angle_gamma   90.00
#
_symmetry.space_group_name_H-M   'P 1'
#
loop_
_entity.id
_entity.type
_entity.pdbx_description
1 polymer ?
#
loop_
_entity_poly.entity_id
_entity_poly.type
_entity_poly.pdbx_seq_one_letter_code
_entity_poly.pdbx_strand_id
1 'polypeptide(L)'
;MADSTITVEDIEGELFRIERIRDILVRRESELRYMMDDIQLCKEITRLKQELQKLVSIPDKDKSKEDREREEKLLQQINKLVETRDFLVDDVEFERLREREEDREMAAFLQSKFPKALAAKASGASQDQKVAFKSQQTSAPLLTKTSLTLLKDCCGFTCSVM
;
A
#
# COMPACT_ATOMS: atom_id res chain seq x y z
N MET A 1 7.28 29.65 39.69
CA MET A 1 6.89 28.79 38.54
C MET A 1 8.00 28.91 37.53
N ALA A 2 8.57 27.79 37.08
CA ALA A 2 9.62 27.82 36.06
C ALA A 2 8.92 28.03 34.71
N ASP A 3 8.96 29.26 34.20
CA ASP A 3 8.69 29.50 32.79
C ASP A 3 9.78 28.76 32.02
N SER A 4 9.41 27.61 31.47
CA SER A 4 10.28 26.88 30.55
C SER A 4 10.27 27.67 29.25
N THR A 5 11.23 28.58 29.08
CA THR A 5 11.49 29.25 27.81
C THR A 5 11.87 28.18 26.80
N ILE A 6 10.94 27.86 25.90
CA ILE A 6 11.17 27.05 24.70
C ILE A 6 12.37 27.65 23.96
N THR A 7 13.40 26.82 23.74
CA THR A 7 14.60 27.24 23.03
C THR A 7 14.40 27.13 21.51
N VAL A 8 15.29 27.77 20.73
CA VAL A 8 15.24 27.66 19.26
C VAL A 8 15.48 26.22 18.84
N GLU A 9 16.38 25.52 19.53
CA GLU A 9 16.69 24.11 19.32
C GLU A 9 15.48 23.20 19.56
N ASP A 10 14.64 23.52 20.56
CA ASP A 10 13.39 22.79 20.81
C ASP A 10 12.40 22.95 19.64
N ILE A 11 12.26 24.18 19.11
CA ILE A 11 11.38 24.48 17.96
C ILE A 11 11.86 23.76 16.70
N GLU A 12 13.17 23.80 16.41
CA GLU A 12 13.79 23.09 15.29
C GLU A 12 13.60 21.57 15.42
N GLY A 13 13.73 21.04 16.63
CA GLY A 13 13.49 19.64 16.94
C GLY A 13 12.05 19.20 16.66
N GLU A 14 11.06 20.00 17.05
CA GLU A 14 9.65 19.71 16.74
C GLU A 14 9.33 19.85 15.24
N LEU A 15 9.89 20.85 14.55
CA LEU A 15 9.72 21.00 13.11
C LEU A 15 10.21 19.77 12.34
N PHE A 16 11.38 19.22 12.71
CA PHE A 16 11.91 18.00 12.10
C PHE A 16 11.00 16.79 12.37
N ARG A 17 10.40 16.70 13.56
CA ARG A 17 9.42 15.63 13.87
C ARG A 17 8.15 15.78 13.04
N ILE A 18 7.63 17.00 12.90
CA ILE A 18 6.43 17.28 12.11
C ILE A 18 6.67 16.93 10.64
N GLU A 19 7.80 17.34 10.08
CA GLU A 19 8.21 17.01 8.72
C GLU A 19 8.27 15.49 8.49
N ARG A 20 8.93 14.77 9.40
CA ARG A 20 8.99 13.31 9.33
C ARG A 20 7.60 12.65 9.40
N ILE A 21 6.72 13.14 10.27
CA ILE A 21 5.34 12.63 10.39
C ILE A 21 4.57 12.89 9.10
N ARG A 22 4.69 14.10 8.53
CA ARG A 22 4.06 14.45 7.25
C ARG A 22 4.49 13.48 6.15
N ASP A 23 5.78 13.21 6.02
CA ASP A 23 6.29 12.34 4.96
C ASP A 23 5.74 10.90 5.11
N ILE A 24 5.67 10.38 6.34
CA ILE A 24 5.04 9.08 6.62
C ILE A 24 3.55 9.08 6.23
N LEU A 25 2.82 10.14 6.57
CA LEU A 25 1.39 10.25 6.28
C LEU A 25 1.13 10.34 4.78
N VAL A 26 1.95 11.08 4.04
CA VAL A 26 1.82 11.20 2.57
C VAL A 26 2.06 9.86 1.89
N ARG A 27 3.10 9.10 2.28
CA ARG A 27 3.33 7.74 1.76
C ARG A 27 2.14 6.82 2.05
N ARG A 28 1.61 6.89 3.28
CA ARG A 28 0.44 6.10 3.68
C ARG A 28 -0.83 6.49 2.91
N GLU A 29 -1.02 7.77 2.63
CA GLU A 29 -2.13 8.25 1.81
C GLU A 29 -2.05 7.67 0.39
N SER A 30 -0.86 7.65 -0.22
CA SER A 30 -0.62 7.04 -1.52
C SER A 30 -0.98 5.55 -1.50
N GLU A 31 -0.50 4.78 -0.51
CA GLU A 31 -0.88 3.36 -0.34
C GLU A 31 -2.40 3.17 -0.26
N LEU A 32 -3.08 4.04 0.49
CA LEU A 32 -4.54 4.00 0.64
C LEU A 32 -5.27 4.31 -0.67
N ARG A 33 -4.74 5.22 -1.48
CA ARG A 33 -5.28 5.53 -2.82
C ARG A 33 -5.16 4.33 -3.75
N TYR A 34 -3.98 3.69 -3.82
CA TYR A 34 -3.80 2.45 -4.58
C TYR A 34 -4.78 1.34 -4.15
N MET A 35 -4.97 1.14 -2.85
CA MET A 35 -5.94 0.16 -2.35
C MET A 35 -7.39 0.53 -2.73
N MET A 36 -7.75 1.81 -2.71
CA MET A 36 -9.08 2.25 -3.12
C MET A 36 -9.32 1.96 -4.61
N ASP A 37 -8.34 2.24 -5.46
CA ASP A 37 -8.42 1.99 -6.90
C ASP A 37 -8.50 0.49 -7.21
N ASP A 38 -7.69 -0.35 -6.53
CA ASP A 38 -7.76 -1.81 -6.65
C ASP A 38 -9.16 -2.35 -6.23
N ILE A 39 -9.72 -1.82 -5.14
CA ILE A 39 -11.07 -2.18 -4.69
C ILE A 39 -12.12 -1.82 -5.76
N GLN A 40 -11.99 -0.68 -6.43
CA GLN A 40 -12.91 -0.27 -7.50
C GLN A 40 -12.80 -1.19 -8.72
N LEU A 41 -11.57 -1.51 -9.15
CA LEU A 41 -11.32 -2.46 -10.24
C LEU A 41 -11.90 -3.83 -9.90
N CYS A 42 -11.65 -4.34 -8.70
CA CYS A 42 -12.16 -5.64 -8.26
C CYS A 42 -13.69 -5.70 -8.19
N LYS A 43 -14.36 -4.62 -7.74
CA LYS A 43 -15.82 -4.52 -7.76
C LYS A 43 -16.38 -4.63 -9.17
N GLU A 44 -15.78 -3.92 -10.11
CA GLU A 44 -16.24 -3.92 -11.50
C GLU A 44 -15.97 -5.28 -12.18
N ILE A 45 -14.78 -5.86 -11.98
CA ILE A 45 -14.45 -7.21 -12.44
C ILE A 45 -15.48 -8.22 -11.90
N THR A 46 -15.82 -8.13 -10.60
CA THR A 46 -16.80 -9.03 -9.98
C THR A 46 -18.18 -8.88 -10.60
N ARG A 47 -18.64 -7.64 -10.83
CA ARG A 47 -19.91 -7.36 -11.50
C ARG A 47 -19.97 -7.97 -12.90
N LEU A 48 -18.92 -7.76 -13.70
CA LEU A 48 -18.84 -8.30 -15.06
C LEU A 48 -18.75 -9.84 -15.06
N LYS A 49 -17.98 -10.43 -14.14
CA LYS A 49 -17.91 -11.90 -13.99
C LYS A 49 -19.26 -12.52 -13.64
N GLN A 50 -20.05 -11.87 -12.78
CA GLN A 50 -21.41 -12.33 -12.47
C GLN A 50 -22.34 -12.27 -13.69
N GLU A 51 -22.20 -11.25 -14.55
CA GLU A 51 -22.95 -11.19 -15.81
C GLU A 51 -22.52 -12.29 -16.77
N LEU A 52 -21.20 -12.47 -16.93
CA LEU A 52 -20.61 -13.51 -17.77
C LEU A 52 -21.06 -14.91 -17.32
N GLN A 53 -21.07 -15.19 -16.03
CA GLN A 53 -21.47 -16.48 -15.47
C GLN A 53 -22.91 -16.86 -15.85
N LYS A 54 -23.82 -15.89 -15.97
CA LYS A 54 -25.20 -16.14 -16.42
C LYS A 54 -25.21 -16.67 -17.87
N LEU A 55 -24.41 -16.08 -18.75
CA LEU A 55 -24.31 -16.53 -20.16
C LEU A 55 -23.60 -17.88 -20.27
N VAL A 56 -22.51 -18.07 -19.54
CA VAL A 56 -21.74 -19.33 -19.53
C VAL A 56 -22.56 -20.50 -18.99
N SER A 57 -23.53 -20.24 -18.11
CA SER A 57 -24.42 -21.30 -17.59
C SER A 57 -25.41 -21.85 -18.64
N ILE A 58 -25.59 -21.16 -19.77
CA ILE A 58 -26.42 -21.64 -20.89
C ILE A 58 -25.60 -22.65 -21.70
N PRO A 59 -26.11 -23.86 -21.99
CA PRO A 59 -25.41 -24.80 -22.87
C PRO A 59 -25.14 -24.20 -24.25
N ASP A 60 -23.98 -24.45 -24.84
CA ASP A 60 -23.57 -23.83 -26.12
C ASP A 60 -24.52 -24.10 -27.29
N LYS A 61 -25.27 -25.21 -27.24
CA LYS A 61 -26.30 -25.56 -28.24
C LYS A 61 -27.50 -24.62 -28.19
N ASP A 62 -27.78 -24.08 -27.00
CA ASP A 62 -28.94 -23.23 -26.71
C ASP A 62 -28.57 -21.74 -26.71
N LYS A 63 -27.28 -21.40 -26.82
CA LYS A 63 -26.79 -20.02 -26.94
C LYS A 63 -27.13 -19.42 -28.29
N SER A 64 -27.82 -18.28 -28.25
CA SER A 64 -28.02 -17.42 -29.42
C SER A 64 -26.69 -16.84 -29.92
N LYS A 65 -26.72 -16.18 -31.09
CA LYS A 65 -25.53 -15.47 -31.60
C LYS A 65 -25.22 -14.26 -30.72
N GLU A 66 -26.26 -13.58 -30.27
CA GLU A 66 -26.20 -12.41 -29.39
C GLU A 66 -25.57 -12.76 -28.04
N ASP A 67 -25.89 -13.94 -27.48
CA ASP A 67 -25.28 -14.42 -26.23
C ASP A 67 -23.77 -14.58 -26.37
N ARG A 68 -23.31 -15.19 -27.49
CA ARG A 68 -21.88 -15.39 -27.76
C ARG A 68 -21.15 -14.06 -27.96
N GLU A 69 -21.76 -13.14 -28.70
CA GLU A 69 -21.19 -11.80 -28.88
C GLU A 69 -21.11 -11.02 -27.56
N ARG A 70 -22.09 -11.19 -26.67
CA ARG A 70 -22.08 -10.57 -25.35
C ARG A 70 -21.05 -11.20 -24.42
N GLU A 71 -20.90 -12.53 -24.46
CA GLU A 71 -19.88 -13.29 -23.74
C GLU A 71 -18.47 -12.80 -24.11
N GLU A 72 -18.17 -12.69 -25.41
CA GLU A 72 -16.90 -12.17 -25.92
C GLU A 72 -16.63 -10.72 -25.46
N LYS A 73 -17.65 -9.84 -25.53
CA LYS A 73 -17.53 -8.45 -25.07
C LYS A 73 -17.23 -8.37 -23.57
N LEU A 74 -17.90 -9.18 -22.75
CA LEU A 74 -17.67 -9.22 -21.30
C LEU A 74 -16.27 -9.73 -20.99
N LEU A 75 -15.79 -10.78 -21.68
CA LEU A 75 -14.42 -11.27 -21.54
C LEU A 75 -13.39 -10.20 -21.88
N GLN A 76 -13.57 -9.49 -23.00
CA GLN A 76 -12.68 -8.39 -23.38
C GLN A 76 -12.67 -7.26 -22.35
N GLN A 77 -13.82 -6.90 -21.79
CA GLN A 77 -13.89 -5.88 -20.73
C GLN A 77 -13.21 -6.34 -19.44
N ILE A 78 -13.42 -7.58 -19.02
CA ILE A 78 -12.78 -8.17 -17.84
C ILE A 78 -11.25 -8.18 -18.03
N ASN A 79 -10.76 -8.63 -19.20
CA ASN A 79 -9.32 -8.66 -19.48
C ASN A 79 -8.70 -7.27 -19.38
N LYS A 80 -9.33 -6.24 -19.96
CA LYS A 80 -8.84 -4.85 -19.84
C LYS A 80 -8.75 -4.38 -18.39
N LEU A 81 -9.73 -4.71 -17.55
CA LEU A 81 -9.69 -4.34 -16.14
C LEU A 81 -8.59 -5.10 -15.37
N VAL A 82 -8.37 -6.36 -15.72
CA VAL A 82 -7.27 -7.17 -15.15
C VAL A 82 -5.92 -6.59 -15.56
N GLU A 83 -5.74 -6.19 -16.81
CA GLU A 83 -4.54 -5.49 -17.29
C GLU A 83 -4.32 -4.18 -16.54
N THR A 84 -5.36 -3.35 -16.39
CA THR A 84 -5.28 -2.10 -15.59
C THR A 84 -4.86 -2.38 -14.15
N ARG A 85 -5.35 -3.47 -13.54
CA ARG A 85 -4.97 -3.87 -12.19
C ARG A 85 -3.51 -4.33 -12.12
N ASP A 86 -3.03 -5.00 -13.17
CA ASP A 86 -1.62 -5.43 -13.27
C ASP A 86 -0.69 -4.20 -13.30
N PHE A 87 -1.02 -3.21 -14.13
CA PHE A 87 -0.30 -1.93 -14.15
C PHE A 87 -0.30 -1.22 -12.79
N LEU A 88 -1.41 -1.27 -12.05
CA LEU A 88 -1.50 -0.68 -10.70
C LEU A 88 -0.54 -1.36 -9.73
N VAL A 89 -0.35 -2.67 -9.84
CA VAL A 89 0.59 -3.45 -9.02
C VAL A 89 2.03 -3.09 -9.35
N ASP A 90 2.35 -2.95 -10.63
CA ASP A 90 3.68 -2.54 -11.08
C ASP A 90 4.02 -1.12 -10.59
N ASP A 91 3.06 -0.20 -10.68
CA ASP A 91 3.24 1.20 -10.26
C ASP A 91 3.50 1.33 -8.75
N VAL A 92 2.73 0.62 -7.92
CA VAL A 92 2.94 0.65 -6.46
C VAL A 92 4.26 -0.01 -6.04
N GLU A 93 4.71 -1.05 -6.75
CA GLU A 93 6.02 -1.65 -6.47
C GLU A 93 7.17 -0.74 -6.90
N PHE A 94 7.01 -0.03 -8.03
CA PHE A 94 7.96 0.99 -8.46
C PHE A 94 8.09 2.10 -7.42
N GLU A 95 6.97 2.62 -6.91
CA GLU A 95 6.98 3.67 -5.89
C GLU A 95 7.66 3.18 -4.59
N ARG A 96 7.40 1.95 -4.17
CA ARG A 96 8.08 1.33 -3.01
C ARG A 96 9.60 1.21 -3.18
N LEU A 97 10.06 0.91 -4.39
CA LEU A 97 11.50 0.85 -4.67
C LEU A 97 12.13 2.24 -4.60
N ARG A 98 11.47 3.25 -5.15
CA ARG A 98 11.88 4.66 -5.06
C ARG A 98 11.98 5.10 -3.60
N GLU A 99 10.94 4.90 -2.79
CA GLU A 99 10.94 5.31 -1.38
C GLU A 99 12.09 4.68 -0.58
N ARG A 100 12.41 3.41 -0.83
CA ARG A 100 13.53 2.71 -0.18
C ARG A 100 14.88 3.31 -0.56
N GLU A 101 15.06 3.71 -1.83
CA GLU A 101 16.30 4.33 -2.27
C GLU A 101 16.46 5.74 -1.69
N GLU A 102 15.38 6.53 -1.68
CA GLU A 102 15.37 7.86 -1.04
C GLU A 102 15.73 7.77 0.47
N ASP A 103 15.16 6.80 1.20
CA ASP A 103 15.49 6.56 2.61
C ASP A 103 16.97 6.13 2.79
N ARG A 104 17.50 5.34 1.84
CA ARG A 104 18.90 4.89 1.86
C ARG A 104 19.86 6.05 1.63
N GLU A 105 19.59 6.89 0.64
CA GLU A 105 20.39 8.08 0.32
C GLU A 105 20.37 9.06 1.50
N MET A 106 19.21 9.28 2.11
CA MET A 106 19.08 10.14 3.30
C MET A 106 19.89 9.60 4.48
N ALA A 107 19.82 8.30 4.75
CA ALA A 107 20.59 7.67 5.82
C ALA A 107 22.11 7.76 5.57
N ALA A 108 22.56 7.52 4.33
CA ALA A 108 23.95 7.63 3.94
C ALA A 108 24.47 9.08 4.07
N PHE A 109 23.66 10.04 3.65
CA PHE A 109 23.98 11.47 3.79
C PHE A 109 24.18 11.85 5.26
N LEU A 110 23.25 11.46 6.14
CA LEU A 110 23.34 11.72 7.58
C LEU A 110 24.58 11.06 8.22
N GLN A 111 24.90 9.82 7.84
CA GLN A 111 26.13 9.15 8.30
C GLN A 111 27.40 9.89 7.87
N SER A 112 27.44 10.38 6.62
CA SER A 112 28.59 11.10 6.08
C SER A 112 28.80 12.48 6.73
N LYS A 113 27.72 13.18 7.07
CA LYS A 113 27.76 14.54 7.63
C LYS A 113 27.88 14.56 9.16
N PHE A 114 27.33 13.56 9.84
CA PHE A 114 27.26 13.51 11.30
C PHE A 114 27.71 12.16 11.88
N PRO A 115 28.97 11.72 11.67
CA PRO A 115 29.46 10.44 12.18
C PRO A 115 29.39 10.30 13.71
N LYS A 116 29.40 11.42 14.45
CA LYS A 116 29.33 11.44 15.93
C LYS A 116 27.92 11.29 16.52
N ALA A 117 26.85 11.53 15.75
CA ALA A 117 25.47 11.46 16.25
C ALA A 117 25.01 10.02 16.58
N LEU A 118 25.65 9.01 15.97
CA LEU A 118 25.38 7.60 16.25
C LEU A 118 26.26 7.03 17.38
N ALA A 119 27.48 7.57 17.59
CA ALA A 119 28.35 7.15 18.69
C ALA A 119 27.77 7.53 20.07
N ALA A 120 27.08 8.67 20.18
CA ALA A 120 26.42 9.09 21.42
C ALA A 120 25.25 8.17 21.84
N LYS A 121 24.63 7.44 20.89
CA LYS A 121 23.60 6.42 21.20
C LYS A 121 24.19 5.11 21.73
N ALA A 122 25.48 4.85 21.54
CA ALA A 122 26.17 3.66 22.03
C ALA A 122 26.80 3.83 23.43
N SER A 123 27.01 5.08 23.90
CA SER A 123 27.74 5.38 25.14
C SER A 123 26.93 6.07 26.24
N GLY A 124 25.60 6.18 26.11
CA GLY A 124 24.74 6.93 27.05
C GLY A 124 23.48 6.17 27.44
N ALA A 125 23.62 5.10 28.22
CA ALA A 125 22.49 4.52 28.95
C ALA A 125 22.37 5.20 30.32
N SER A 126 21.38 6.08 30.49
CA SER A 126 20.72 6.30 31.79
C SER A 126 19.35 6.97 31.61
N GLN A 127 18.32 6.24 32.05
CA GLN A 127 16.95 6.59 32.51
C GLN A 127 16.50 8.05 32.24
N ASP A 128 15.43 8.35 31.51
CA ASP A 128 14.03 8.05 31.86
C ASP A 128 13.09 8.61 30.76
N GLN A 129 12.41 7.76 29.98
CA GLN A 129 11.09 8.00 29.38
C GLN A 129 10.73 6.77 28.54
N LYS A 130 9.78 6.01 29.08
CA LYS A 130 9.23 4.81 28.50
C LYS A 130 8.28 5.19 27.36
N VAL A 131 8.81 5.51 26.18
CA VAL A 131 8.03 5.45 24.93
C VAL A 131 8.82 4.64 23.93
N ALA A 132 8.33 3.43 23.68
CA ALA A 132 8.92 2.49 22.75
C ALA A 132 8.92 3.08 21.33
N PHE A 133 10.04 3.66 20.91
CA PHE A 133 10.33 3.83 19.48
C PHE A 133 11.35 2.78 19.07
N LYS A 134 10.86 1.53 19.07
CA LYS A 134 11.47 0.44 18.33
C LYS A 134 11.61 0.95 16.90
N SER A 135 12.84 1.02 16.39
CA SER A 135 13.10 1.20 14.97
C SER A 135 12.41 0.05 14.23
N GLN A 136 11.15 0.24 13.87
CA GLN A 136 10.53 -0.58 12.86
C GLN A 136 11.28 -0.26 11.59
N GLN A 137 12.22 -1.15 11.27
CA GLN A 137 12.43 -1.56 9.90
C GLN A 137 11.03 -1.69 9.27
N THR A 138 10.65 -0.71 8.48
CA THR A 138 9.48 -0.75 7.60
C THR A 138 9.83 -1.63 6.40
N SER A 139 10.23 -2.87 6.67
CA SER A 139 10.46 -3.90 5.65
C SER A 139 9.54 -5.10 5.82
N ALA A 140 8.66 -5.10 6.82
CA ALA A 140 7.61 -6.11 6.93
C ALA A 140 6.36 -5.61 6.18
N PRO A 141 5.82 -6.37 5.21
CA PRO A 141 4.51 -6.08 4.64
C PRO A 141 3.50 -6.24 5.78
N LEU A 142 3.00 -5.13 6.29
CA LEU A 142 1.93 -5.10 7.27
C LEU A 142 0.63 -5.40 6.54
N LEU A 143 0.41 -6.68 6.23
CA LEU A 143 -0.89 -7.22 5.90
C LEU A 143 -1.76 -7.11 7.16
N THR A 144 -2.46 -5.97 7.28
CA THR A 144 -3.48 -5.80 8.31
C THR A 144 -4.58 -6.83 8.03
N LYS A 145 -5.08 -7.49 9.08
CA LYS A 145 -6.12 -8.52 8.98
C LYS A 145 -7.37 -8.06 8.21
N THR A 146 -7.58 -6.75 8.11
CA THR A 146 -8.63 -6.10 7.32
C THR A 146 -8.46 -6.29 5.81
N SER A 147 -7.21 -6.28 5.30
CA SER A 147 -6.91 -6.54 3.89
C SER A 147 -7.23 -7.98 3.49
N LEU A 148 -6.99 -8.95 4.39
CA LEU A 148 -7.29 -10.36 4.14
C LEU A 148 -8.80 -10.64 4.06
N THR A 149 -9.63 -9.90 4.81
CA THR A 149 -11.09 -10.01 4.73
C THR A 149 -11.68 -9.36 3.47
N LEU A 150 -11.11 -8.28 2.97
CA LEU A 150 -11.58 -7.63 1.73
C LEU A 150 -11.10 -8.37 0.46
N LEU A 151 -9.90 -8.96 0.50
CA LEU A 151 -9.38 -9.81 -0.58
C LEU A 151 -10.16 -11.13 -0.70
N LYS A 152 -10.71 -11.62 0.41
CA LYS A 152 -11.59 -12.80 0.45
C LYS A 152 -12.86 -12.60 -0.40
N ASP A 153 -13.31 -11.35 -0.56
CA ASP A 153 -14.49 -11.02 -1.37
C ASP A 153 -14.14 -10.76 -2.84
N CYS A 154 -12.88 -10.42 -3.16
CA CYS A 154 -12.41 -10.26 -4.54
C CYS A 154 -12.03 -11.61 -5.20
N CYS A 155 -11.65 -12.60 -4.39
CA CYS A 155 -11.40 -13.99 -4.79
C CYS A 155 -12.50 -14.95 -4.32
N GLY A 156 -13.65 -14.44 -3.86
CA GLY A 156 -14.72 -15.16 -3.18
C GLY A 156 -15.59 -16.06 -4.06
N PHE A 157 -15.02 -16.70 -5.09
CA PHE A 157 -15.63 -17.88 -5.71
C PHE A 157 -14.74 -19.07 -5.40
N THR A 158 -15.34 -20.12 -4.84
CA THR A 158 -14.78 -21.47 -4.81
C THR A 158 -14.45 -21.89 -6.24
N CYS A 159 -13.28 -21.50 -6.74
CA CYS A 159 -12.68 -22.06 -7.94
C CYS A 159 -12.13 -23.44 -7.55
N SER A 160 -13.03 -24.41 -7.35
CA SER A 160 -12.67 -25.80 -7.56
C SER A 160 -12.56 -26.00 -9.06
N VAL A 161 -11.36 -25.82 -9.58
CA VAL A 161 -10.96 -26.54 -10.78
C VAL A 161 -10.86 -28.01 -10.36
N MET A 162 -11.91 -28.77 -10.63
CA MET A 162 -11.84 -30.22 -10.86
C MET A 162 -12.17 -30.46 -12.33
#